data_AF-A0A316QE54-F1
#
_entry.id   AF-A0A316QE54-F1
#
_cell.length_a   1.000
_cell.length_b   1.000
_cell.length_c   1.000
_cell.angle_alpha   90.00
_cell.angle_beta   90.00
_cell.angle_gamma   90.00
#
_symmetry.space_group_name_H-M   'P 1'
#
loop_
_entity.id
_entity.type
_entity.pdbx_description
1 polymer ?
#
loop_
_entity_poly.entity_id
_entity_poly.type
_entity_poly.pdbx_seq_one_letter_code
_entity_poly.pdbx_strand_id
1 'polypeptide(L)'
;MTKLPFKEYTVINNTLIQKLGCADVYRTYVLLLIADKSTLTTDTTIEELASFVDESKFNYKGNRKTKSFNDKLRDTGDVTIQEKNSGKKDRTWTDYIFSPVTYGNYRRISREFYDSYNDTLDLKLRGFILKLFSAAEPHSHTIILPMRKLEKLIHMGHDTINKYIDQLIELDLLDEVGDSTILKAKGLILDQPKDKYVEEVKARFEHMIAYNESRGNPISRECMIYKKCKEKLFEGIQNMHAFMKSLESGLVGTKQDIKDNEELQDIIL
;
A
#
# COMPACT_ATOMS: atom_id res chain seq x y z
N MET A 1 8.84 14.36 23.27
CA MET A 1 8.83 14.00 21.84
C MET A 1 7.51 14.44 21.23
N THR A 2 7.55 15.36 20.27
CA THR A 2 6.37 15.75 19.48
C THR A 2 5.89 14.54 18.69
N LYS A 3 4.59 14.24 18.78
CA LYS A 3 3.97 13.13 18.03
C LYS A 3 4.02 13.48 16.54
N LEU A 4 4.74 12.67 15.74
CA LEU A 4 4.75 12.82 14.28
C LEU A 4 3.32 12.68 13.74
N PRO A 5 2.92 13.47 12.72
CA PRO A 5 1.57 13.47 12.15
C PRO A 5 1.27 12.23 11.28
N PHE A 6 1.96 11.11 11.52
CA PHE A 6 1.93 9.95 10.65
C PHE A 6 0.78 9.03 11.00
N LYS A 7 0.06 8.59 9.98
CA LYS A 7 -0.86 7.45 10.12
C LYS A 7 -0.09 6.13 10.21
N GLU A 8 -0.77 5.09 10.66
CA GLU A 8 -0.20 3.74 10.86
C GLU A 8 0.24 3.05 9.56
N TYR A 9 -0.43 3.33 8.44
CA TYR A 9 -0.04 2.83 7.12
C TYR A 9 -0.56 3.73 6.03
N THR A 10 0.10 3.70 4.87
CA THR A 10 -0.35 4.38 3.67
C THR A 10 -0.53 3.41 2.50
N VAL A 11 -1.20 3.91 1.47
CA VAL A 11 -1.39 3.22 0.19
C VAL A 11 -0.61 3.99 -0.86
N ILE A 12 0.16 3.28 -1.69
CA ILE A 12 0.99 3.87 -2.71
C ILE A 12 0.69 3.26 -4.08
N ASN A 13 0.42 4.11 -5.07
CA ASN A 13 0.14 3.69 -6.44
C ASN A 13 1.44 3.17 -7.10
N ASN A 14 1.41 1.96 -7.66
CA ASN A 14 2.60 1.35 -8.26
C ASN A 14 3.13 2.17 -9.44
N THR A 15 2.23 2.69 -10.28
CA THR A 15 2.59 3.51 -11.45
C THR A 15 3.33 4.79 -11.03
N LEU A 16 2.88 5.43 -9.94
CA LEU A 16 3.51 6.64 -9.40
C LEU A 16 4.96 6.37 -8.98
N ILE A 17 5.20 5.31 -8.19
CA ILE A 17 6.54 5.03 -7.68
C ILE A 17 7.50 4.42 -8.71
N GLN A 18 6.95 3.74 -9.72
CA GLN A 18 7.75 3.22 -10.82
C GLN A 18 8.34 4.36 -11.65
N LYS A 19 7.60 5.45 -11.88
CA LYS A 19 8.06 6.64 -12.63
C LYS A 19 9.09 7.51 -11.89
N LEU A 20 9.07 7.52 -10.55
CA LEU A 20 9.94 8.38 -9.74
C LEU A 20 11.33 7.78 -9.54
N GLY A 21 12.35 8.59 -9.25
CA GLY A 21 13.65 8.08 -8.78
C GLY A 21 13.55 7.58 -7.33
N CYS A 22 14.44 6.70 -6.88
CA CYS A 22 14.34 6.11 -5.54
C CYS A 22 14.22 7.13 -4.39
N ALA A 23 15.07 8.16 -4.37
CA ALA A 23 14.96 9.18 -3.33
C ALA A 23 13.59 9.87 -3.34
N ASP A 24 13.08 10.17 -4.54
CA ASP A 24 11.77 10.79 -4.73
C ASP A 24 10.64 9.83 -4.31
N VAL A 25 10.77 8.51 -4.54
CA VAL A 25 9.83 7.50 -4.03
C VAL A 25 9.70 7.54 -2.50
N TYR A 26 10.81 7.60 -1.78
CA TYR A 26 10.75 7.64 -0.32
C TYR A 26 10.15 8.96 0.20
N ARG A 27 10.51 10.10 -0.40
CA ARG A 27 9.87 11.40 -0.10
C ARG A 27 8.36 11.36 -0.31
N THR A 28 7.92 10.75 -1.41
CA THR A 28 6.50 10.53 -1.72
C THR A 28 5.82 9.63 -0.70
N TYR A 29 6.47 8.56 -0.24
CA TYR A 29 5.95 7.71 0.83
C TYR A 29 5.73 8.50 2.13
N VAL A 30 6.67 9.37 2.52
CA VAL A 30 6.54 10.22 3.71
C VAL A 30 5.40 11.22 3.56
N LEU A 31 5.25 11.88 2.40
CA LEU A 31 4.08 12.72 2.10
C LEU A 31 2.77 11.92 2.24
N LEU A 32 2.75 10.71 1.72
CA LEU A 32 1.59 9.84 1.80
C LEU A 32 1.30 9.41 3.25
N LEU A 33 2.29 9.29 4.15
CA LEU A 33 2.09 9.02 5.58
C LEU A 33 1.41 10.18 6.33
N ILE A 34 1.60 11.42 5.89
CA ILE A 34 0.95 12.60 6.47
C ILE A 34 -0.35 13.00 5.76
N ALA A 35 -0.64 12.37 4.61
CA ALA A 35 -1.88 12.61 3.88
C ALA A 35 -3.10 11.99 4.55
N ASP A 36 -4.17 12.78 4.55
CA ASP A 36 -5.48 12.37 5.00
C ASP A 36 -5.95 11.12 4.24
N LYS A 37 -6.54 10.18 4.97
CA LYS A 37 -6.92 8.88 4.41
C LYS A 37 -8.07 8.97 3.41
N SER A 38 -8.96 9.96 3.58
CA SER A 38 -10.19 10.07 2.80
C SER A 38 -10.01 10.93 1.55
N THR A 39 -9.29 12.04 1.69
CA THR A 39 -9.09 13.03 0.63
C THR A 39 -7.77 12.85 -0.12
N LEU A 40 -6.87 11.98 0.37
CA LEU A 40 -5.53 11.77 -0.18
C LEU A 40 -4.76 13.09 -0.36
N THR A 41 -5.01 14.03 0.54
CA THR A 41 -4.43 15.37 0.51
C THR A 41 -3.59 15.60 1.75
N THR A 42 -2.46 16.27 1.58
CA THR A 42 -1.64 16.79 2.67
C THR A 42 -1.13 18.19 2.33
N ASP A 43 -0.96 19.01 3.33
CA ASP A 43 -0.26 20.28 3.24
C ASP A 43 1.02 20.19 4.07
N THR A 44 2.15 20.62 3.49
CA THR A 44 3.43 20.70 4.20
C THR A 44 4.35 21.71 3.53
N THR A 45 5.39 22.15 4.23
CA THR A 45 6.53 22.83 3.63
C THR A 45 7.60 21.84 3.18
N ILE A 46 8.46 22.25 2.24
CA ILE A 46 9.67 21.48 1.86
C ILE A 46 10.59 21.30 3.07
N GLU A 47 10.64 22.28 3.98
CA GLU A 47 11.49 22.24 5.18
C GLU A 47 11.03 21.14 6.15
N GLU A 48 9.72 21.03 6.38
CA GLU A 48 9.14 19.97 7.20
C GLU A 48 9.31 18.60 6.54
N LEU A 49 9.06 18.48 5.23
CA LEU A 49 9.26 17.21 4.53
C LEU A 49 10.73 16.76 4.58
N ALA A 50 11.67 17.67 4.33
CA ALA A 50 13.09 17.39 4.42
C ALA A 50 13.52 16.96 5.83
N SER A 51 12.93 17.59 6.86
CA SER A 51 13.13 17.21 8.26
C SER A 51 12.62 15.79 8.55
N PHE A 52 11.44 15.42 8.03
CA PHE A 52 10.92 14.06 8.19
C PHE A 52 11.79 13.00 7.51
N VAL A 53 12.39 13.33 6.37
CA VAL A 53 13.20 12.40 5.57
C VAL A 53 14.67 12.33 6.04
N ASP A 54 15.05 13.21 6.96
CA ASP A 54 16.44 13.48 7.39
C ASP A 54 17.37 13.84 6.22
N GLU A 55 16.99 14.88 5.46
CA GLU A 55 17.83 15.39 4.39
C GLU A 55 17.78 16.91 4.24
N SER A 56 18.60 17.43 3.34
CA SER A 56 18.63 18.86 3.05
C SER A 56 17.45 19.32 2.18
N LYS A 57 16.80 20.42 2.57
CA LYS A 57 15.77 21.11 1.75
C LYS A 57 16.25 21.49 0.34
N PHE A 58 17.57 21.63 0.13
CA PHE A 58 18.14 21.92 -1.18
C PHE A 58 17.95 20.77 -2.18
N ASN A 59 17.82 19.52 -1.71
CA ASN A 59 17.62 18.35 -2.57
C ASN A 59 16.25 18.31 -3.27
N TYR A 60 15.33 19.17 -2.84
CA TYR A 60 13.99 19.31 -3.40
C TYR A 60 13.95 20.35 -4.52
N LYS A 61 14.96 21.22 -4.60
CA LYS A 61 15.03 22.29 -5.59
C LYS A 61 15.57 21.75 -6.91
N GLY A 62 14.94 22.18 -8.00
CA GLY A 62 15.47 21.97 -9.35
C GLY A 62 16.59 22.96 -9.66
N ASN A 63 17.29 22.70 -10.75
CA ASN A 63 18.22 23.64 -11.38
C ASN A 63 18.03 23.59 -12.90
N ARG A 64 18.88 24.29 -13.67
CA ARG A 64 18.77 24.32 -15.14
C ARG A 64 18.77 22.95 -15.82
N LYS A 65 19.36 21.92 -15.20
CA LYS A 65 19.52 20.57 -15.75
C LYS A 65 18.60 19.54 -15.10
N THR A 66 18.10 19.78 -13.90
CA THR A 66 17.31 18.82 -13.14
C THR A 66 16.00 19.43 -12.65
N LYS A 67 14.90 18.71 -12.84
CA LYS A 67 13.59 19.09 -12.32
C LYS A 67 13.57 19.08 -10.79
N SER A 68 12.78 19.97 -10.20
CA SER A 68 12.52 19.95 -8.75
C SER A 68 11.75 18.70 -8.35
N PHE A 69 11.70 18.39 -7.06
CA PHE A 69 10.86 17.28 -6.56
C PHE A 69 9.39 17.46 -6.98
N ASN A 70 8.86 18.68 -6.82
CA ASN A 70 7.48 19.00 -7.19
C ASN A 70 7.24 18.86 -8.70
N ASP A 71 8.17 19.31 -9.54
CA ASP A 71 8.05 19.17 -10.99
C ASP A 71 8.05 17.68 -11.40
N LYS A 72 8.91 16.87 -10.79
CA LYS A 72 8.93 15.41 -11.03
C LYS A 72 7.62 14.75 -10.62
N LEU A 73 7.03 15.17 -9.49
CA LEU A 73 5.72 14.68 -9.07
C LEU A 73 4.63 15.09 -10.07
N ARG A 74 4.62 16.34 -10.54
CA ARG A 74 3.67 16.80 -11.57
C ARG A 74 3.79 15.98 -12.85
N ASP A 75 5.01 15.69 -13.30
CA ASP A 75 5.26 14.90 -14.51
C ASP A 75 4.65 13.48 -14.45
N THR A 76 4.46 12.94 -13.24
CA THR A 76 3.83 11.62 -13.11
C THR A 76 2.38 11.62 -13.57
N GLY A 77 1.68 12.75 -13.45
CA GLY A 77 0.24 12.88 -13.65
C GLY A 77 -0.61 12.34 -12.49
N ASP A 78 0.02 11.76 -11.47
CA ASP A 78 -0.64 11.09 -10.34
C ASP A 78 -0.70 11.99 -9.07
N VAL A 79 -0.16 13.22 -9.16
CA VAL A 79 -0.15 14.19 -8.05
C VAL A 79 -0.42 15.60 -8.57
N THR A 80 -1.46 16.24 -8.03
CA THR A 80 -1.73 17.67 -8.22
C THR A 80 -1.07 18.46 -7.10
N ILE A 81 -0.29 19.47 -7.46
CA ILE A 81 0.43 20.33 -6.51
C ILE A 81 -0.10 21.75 -6.57
N GLN A 82 -0.47 22.32 -5.43
CA GLN A 82 -0.92 23.71 -5.31
C GLN A 82 -0.04 24.47 -4.31
N GLU A 83 0.60 25.54 -4.77
CA GLU A 83 1.45 26.37 -3.92
C GLU A 83 0.61 27.45 -3.25
N LYS A 84 0.61 27.46 -1.91
CA LYS A 84 0.00 28.48 -1.08
C LYS A 84 1.06 29.51 -0.71
N ASN A 85 0.98 30.67 -1.36
CA ASN A 85 1.78 31.83 -0.98
C ASN A 85 1.25 32.40 0.34
N SER A 86 1.94 32.13 1.45
CA SER A 86 1.58 32.64 2.77
C SER A 86 1.89 34.13 2.98
N GLY A 87 2.24 34.86 1.91
CA GLY A 87 2.71 36.26 1.96
C GLY A 87 4.06 36.47 2.66
N LYS A 88 4.69 35.42 3.19
CA LYS A 88 6.03 35.45 3.80
C LYS A 88 7.04 34.83 2.83
N LYS A 89 8.16 35.52 2.58
CA LYS A 89 9.17 35.11 1.57
C LYS A 89 9.80 33.74 1.81
N ASP A 90 9.75 33.22 3.03
CA ASP A 90 10.55 32.05 3.44
C ASP A 90 9.75 30.75 3.62
N ARG A 91 8.41 30.79 3.50
CA ARG A 91 7.56 29.59 3.74
C ARG A 91 6.47 29.46 2.68
N THR A 92 6.79 28.78 1.59
CA THR A 92 5.79 28.34 0.62
C THR A 92 5.18 27.04 1.11
N TRP A 93 3.93 27.11 1.57
CA TRP A 93 3.15 25.92 1.86
C TRP A 93 2.73 25.27 0.55
N THR A 94 2.75 23.94 0.51
CA THR A 94 2.39 23.19 -0.69
C THR A 94 1.35 22.16 -0.33
N ASP A 95 0.22 22.20 -1.03
CA ASP A 95 -0.76 21.13 -1.00
C ASP A 95 -0.38 20.08 -2.04
N TYR A 96 -0.31 18.82 -1.58
CA TYR A 96 -0.14 17.65 -2.43
C TYR A 96 -1.44 16.86 -2.41
N ILE A 97 -2.06 16.73 -3.58
CA ILE A 97 -3.32 16.01 -3.77
C ILE A 97 -3.01 14.79 -4.65
N PHE A 98 -3.02 13.60 -4.05
CA PHE A 98 -2.71 12.36 -4.76
C PHE A 98 -3.94 11.81 -5.47
N SER A 99 -3.74 11.29 -6.68
CA SER A 99 -4.79 10.58 -7.40
C SER A 99 -5.24 9.32 -6.64
N PRO A 100 -6.54 8.97 -6.68
CA PRO A 100 -7.03 7.71 -6.13
C PRO A 100 -6.31 6.51 -6.74
N VAL A 101 -6.06 5.49 -5.92
CA VAL A 101 -5.44 4.25 -6.41
C VAL A 101 -6.44 3.37 -7.14
N THR A 102 -5.96 2.67 -8.17
CA THR A 102 -6.75 1.64 -8.87
C THR A 102 -6.62 0.30 -8.18
N TYR A 103 -7.73 -0.45 -8.09
CA TYR A 103 -7.71 -1.80 -7.52
C TYR A 103 -6.69 -2.69 -8.24
N GLY A 104 -5.88 -3.41 -7.46
CA GLY A 104 -4.81 -4.27 -7.97
C GLY A 104 -3.54 -3.52 -8.41
N ASN A 105 -3.52 -2.18 -8.39
CA ASN A 105 -2.37 -1.38 -8.80
C ASN A 105 -1.83 -0.48 -7.67
N TYR A 106 -1.67 -1.04 -6.48
CA TYR A 106 -1.10 -0.35 -5.33
C TYR A 106 -0.38 -1.32 -4.39
N ARG A 107 0.39 -0.75 -3.46
CA ARG A 107 0.91 -1.45 -2.28
C ARG A 107 0.54 -0.70 -1.01
N ARG A 108 0.41 -1.43 0.10
CA ARG A 108 0.25 -0.85 1.43
C ARG A 108 1.58 -0.91 2.17
N ILE A 109 1.96 0.23 2.75
CA ILE A 109 3.21 0.37 3.48
C ILE A 109 2.88 0.88 4.88
N SER A 110 3.24 0.08 5.88
CA SER A 110 3.15 0.46 7.29
C SER A 110 4.10 1.61 7.61
N ARG A 111 3.76 2.41 8.62
CA ARG A 111 4.65 3.36 9.26
C ARG A 111 5.88 2.66 9.86
N GLU A 112 5.78 1.38 10.21
CA GLU A 112 6.91 0.58 10.67
C GLU A 112 8.12 0.65 9.72
N PHE A 113 7.90 0.77 8.41
CA PHE A 113 8.97 0.95 7.44
C PHE A 113 9.74 2.27 7.69
N TYR A 114 9.02 3.37 7.96
CA TYR A 114 9.64 4.63 8.38
C TYR A 114 10.40 4.46 9.71
N ASP A 115 9.71 3.97 10.75
CA ASP A 115 10.27 3.90 12.11
C ASP A 115 11.50 2.97 12.18
N SER A 116 11.59 1.96 11.30
CA SER A 116 12.71 1.02 11.26
C SER A 116 13.91 1.51 10.46
N TYR A 117 13.68 2.30 9.40
CA TYR A 117 14.69 2.54 8.37
C TYR A 117 15.07 4.00 8.14
N ASN A 118 14.33 4.96 8.69
CA ASN A 118 14.56 6.38 8.39
C ASN A 118 15.99 6.84 8.71
N ASP A 119 16.53 6.35 9.84
CA ASP A 119 17.84 6.79 10.36
C ASP A 119 18.93 5.72 10.16
N THR A 120 18.57 4.54 9.63
CA THR A 120 19.48 3.38 9.52
C THR A 120 19.82 3.00 8.09
N LEU A 121 19.04 3.45 7.11
CA LEU A 121 19.19 3.08 5.70
C LEU A 121 19.33 4.32 4.80
N ASP A 122 20.18 4.24 3.78
CA ASP A 122 20.30 5.29 2.77
C ASP A 122 18.94 5.59 2.11
N LEU A 123 18.67 6.87 1.83
CA LEU A 123 17.42 7.33 1.26
C LEU A 123 17.06 6.62 -0.06
N LYS A 124 18.05 6.37 -0.91
CA LYS A 124 17.81 5.68 -2.19
C LYS A 124 17.57 4.20 -1.99
N LEU A 125 18.23 3.56 -1.03
CA LEU A 125 17.93 2.16 -0.68
C LEU A 125 16.51 2.00 -0.13
N ARG A 126 16.06 2.91 0.75
CA ARG A 126 14.67 2.94 1.22
C ARG A 126 13.68 3.04 0.05
N GLY A 127 13.92 3.98 -0.86
CA GLY A 127 13.10 4.12 -2.06
C GLY A 127 13.17 2.93 -3.03
N PHE A 128 14.33 2.28 -3.11
CA PHE A 128 14.53 1.10 -3.93
C PHE A 128 13.73 -0.10 -3.42
N ILE A 129 13.71 -0.34 -2.10
CA ILE A 129 12.85 -1.36 -1.48
C ILE A 129 11.38 -1.15 -1.88
N LEU A 130 10.88 0.08 -1.80
CA LEU A 130 9.50 0.39 -2.19
C LEU A 130 9.24 0.13 -3.68
N LYS A 131 10.19 0.44 -4.57
CA LYS A 131 10.11 0.08 -5.99
C LYS A 131 10.10 -1.42 -6.22
N LEU A 132 10.99 -2.16 -5.57
CA LEU A 132 11.01 -3.63 -5.63
C LEU A 132 9.69 -4.22 -5.15
N PHE A 133 9.12 -3.70 -4.05
CA PHE A 133 7.84 -4.19 -3.54
C PHE A 133 6.67 -3.91 -4.52
N SER A 134 6.73 -2.82 -5.28
CA SER A 134 5.78 -2.54 -6.35
C SER A 134 5.83 -3.58 -7.49
N ALA A 135 7.00 -4.19 -7.66
CA ALA A 135 7.31 -5.18 -8.70
C ALA A 135 7.19 -6.62 -8.20
N ALA A 136 6.97 -6.83 -6.90
CA ALA A 136 6.74 -8.14 -6.33
C ALA A 136 5.45 -8.77 -6.89
N GLU A 137 5.34 -10.09 -6.78
CA GLU A 137 4.12 -10.83 -7.10
C GLU A 137 2.94 -10.34 -6.22
N PRO A 138 1.69 -10.50 -6.68
CA PRO A 138 0.52 -10.23 -5.86
C PRO A 138 0.60 -11.03 -4.55
N HIS A 139 0.24 -10.39 -3.44
CA HIS A 139 0.15 -11.04 -2.12
C HIS A 139 1.46 -11.72 -1.65
N SER A 140 2.60 -11.26 -2.16
CA SER A 140 3.92 -11.81 -1.85
C SER A 140 4.97 -10.70 -1.72
N HIS A 141 6.06 -11.04 -1.03
CA HIS A 141 7.31 -10.26 -1.00
C HIS A 141 8.32 -10.70 -2.07
N THR A 142 7.97 -11.72 -2.86
CA THR A 142 8.84 -12.31 -3.88
C THR A 142 8.70 -11.58 -5.21
N ILE A 143 9.82 -11.33 -5.87
CA ILE A 143 9.92 -10.78 -7.23
C ILE A 143 10.50 -11.87 -8.12
N ILE A 144 9.77 -12.23 -9.18
CA ILE A 144 10.15 -13.28 -10.15
C ILE A 144 10.41 -12.65 -11.53
N LEU A 145 10.60 -11.32 -11.58
CA LEU A 145 10.81 -10.61 -12.83
C LEU A 145 12.26 -10.76 -13.30
N PRO A 146 12.50 -11.21 -14.55
CA PRO A 146 13.82 -11.16 -15.15
C PRO A 146 14.37 -9.73 -15.15
N MET A 147 15.68 -9.58 -14.96
CA MET A 147 16.37 -8.29 -14.84
C MET A 147 15.94 -7.26 -15.92
N ARG A 148 15.85 -7.67 -17.19
CA ARG A 148 15.42 -6.79 -18.30
C ARG A 148 14.00 -6.26 -18.16
N LYS A 149 13.08 -7.05 -17.57
CA LYS A 149 11.71 -6.62 -17.30
C LYS A 149 11.67 -5.71 -16.08
N LEU A 150 12.44 -6.05 -15.04
CA LEU A 150 12.57 -5.23 -13.84
C LEU A 150 13.11 -3.83 -14.19
N GLU A 151 14.21 -3.74 -14.94
CA GLU A 151 14.78 -2.47 -15.44
C GLU A 151 13.72 -1.59 -16.10
N LYS A 152 12.95 -2.15 -17.03
CA LYS A 152 11.90 -1.42 -17.75
C LYS A 152 10.78 -0.96 -16.85
N LEU A 153 10.43 -1.77 -15.86
CA LEU A 153 9.34 -1.49 -14.93
C LEU A 153 9.70 -0.40 -13.93
N ILE A 154 10.90 -0.46 -13.32
CA ILE A 154 11.31 0.49 -12.28
C ILE A 154 12.18 1.64 -12.80
N HIS A 155 12.42 1.67 -14.12
CA HIS A 155 13.20 2.67 -14.84
C HIS A 155 14.59 2.90 -14.24
N MET A 156 15.33 1.81 -14.02
CA MET A 156 16.65 1.83 -13.40
C MET A 156 17.61 0.88 -14.14
N GLY A 157 18.82 1.34 -14.44
CA GLY A 157 19.82 0.54 -15.15
C GLY A 157 20.35 -0.63 -14.33
N HIS A 158 20.71 -1.73 -15.01
CA HIS A 158 21.16 -2.99 -14.41
C HIS A 158 22.22 -2.82 -13.33
N ASP A 159 23.29 -2.06 -13.59
CA ASP A 159 24.39 -1.89 -12.63
C ASP A 159 23.94 -1.25 -11.32
N THR A 160 22.98 -0.33 -11.39
CA THR A 160 22.42 0.31 -10.19
C THR A 160 21.49 -0.63 -9.44
N ILE A 161 20.69 -1.44 -10.16
CA ILE A 161 19.84 -2.47 -9.57
C ILE A 161 20.70 -3.48 -8.82
N ASN A 162 21.70 -4.07 -9.48
CA ASN A 162 22.60 -5.05 -8.87
C ASN A 162 23.31 -4.49 -7.64
N LYS A 163 23.89 -3.29 -7.76
CA LYS A 163 24.53 -2.62 -6.62
C LYS A 163 23.60 -2.48 -5.41
N TYR A 164 22.34 -2.10 -5.63
CA TYR A 164 21.41 -1.95 -4.52
C TYR A 164 20.91 -3.30 -4.00
N ILE A 165 20.75 -4.31 -4.85
CA ILE A 165 20.47 -5.69 -4.43
C ILE A 165 21.59 -6.19 -3.51
N ASP A 166 22.85 -6.09 -3.94
CA ASP A 166 24.01 -6.51 -3.14
C ASP A 166 24.02 -5.84 -1.76
N GLN A 167 23.79 -4.52 -1.72
CA GLN A 167 23.69 -3.77 -0.47
C GLN A 167 22.53 -4.23 0.42
N LEU A 168 21.38 -4.59 -0.15
CA LEU A 168 20.24 -5.10 0.63
C LEU A 168 20.46 -6.52 1.14
N ILE A 169 21.20 -7.36 0.40
CA ILE A 169 21.61 -8.70 0.86
C ILE A 169 22.57 -8.59 2.05
N GLU A 170 23.58 -7.72 1.97
CA GLU A 170 24.53 -7.49 3.06
C GLU A 170 23.84 -7.02 4.35
N LEU A 171 22.70 -6.33 4.23
CA LEU A 171 21.90 -5.83 5.33
C LEU A 171 20.80 -6.82 5.80
N ASP A 172 20.73 -8.02 5.23
CA ASP A 172 19.68 -9.03 5.47
C ASP A 172 18.24 -8.49 5.24
N LEU A 173 18.10 -7.59 4.27
CA LEU A 173 16.81 -7.00 3.88
C LEU A 173 16.25 -7.63 2.60
N LEU A 174 17.02 -8.50 1.95
CA LEU A 174 16.70 -9.14 0.68
C LEU A 174 17.47 -10.46 0.56
N ASP A 175 16.80 -11.50 0.06
CA ASP A 175 17.42 -12.78 -0.32
C ASP A 175 17.28 -13.02 -1.82
N GLU A 176 18.27 -13.69 -2.41
CA GLU A 176 18.15 -14.31 -3.73
C GLU A 176 18.09 -15.83 -3.59
N VAL A 177 17.00 -16.42 -4.08
CA VAL A 177 16.76 -17.87 -4.08
C VAL A 177 16.41 -18.29 -5.49
N GLY A 178 17.36 -18.92 -6.17
CA GLY A 178 17.24 -19.26 -7.59
C GLY A 178 17.04 -18.00 -8.43
N ASP A 179 16.01 -17.98 -9.28
CA ASP A 179 15.66 -16.84 -10.12
C ASP A 179 14.72 -15.83 -9.42
N SER A 180 14.55 -15.95 -8.10
CA SER A 180 13.62 -15.14 -7.33
C SER A 180 14.33 -14.29 -6.28
N THR A 181 13.83 -13.07 -6.09
CA THR A 181 14.28 -12.15 -5.06
C THR A 181 13.20 -12.00 -4.00
N ILE A 182 13.53 -12.17 -2.72
CA ILE A 182 12.57 -12.14 -1.61
C ILE A 182 12.88 -10.93 -0.73
N LEU A 183 11.93 -10.00 -0.61
CA LEU A 183 12.07 -8.86 0.30
C LEU A 183 11.80 -9.26 1.75
N LYS A 184 12.69 -8.85 2.66
CA LYS A 184 12.57 -9.06 4.11
C LYS A 184 12.28 -7.78 4.90
N ALA A 185 12.26 -6.63 4.21
CA ALA A 185 12.07 -5.34 4.86
C ALA A 185 10.74 -5.26 5.65
N LYS A 186 10.81 -4.69 6.85
CA LYS A 186 9.66 -4.49 7.74
C LYS A 186 8.67 -3.47 7.18
N GLY A 187 7.40 -3.58 7.58
CA GLY A 187 6.36 -2.65 7.17
C GLY A 187 5.86 -2.77 5.72
N LEU A 188 6.30 -3.78 4.96
CA LEU A 188 5.71 -4.12 3.66
C LEU A 188 4.45 -4.97 3.86
N ILE A 189 3.26 -4.37 3.70
CA ILE A 189 1.98 -5.03 3.99
C ILE A 189 1.51 -5.81 2.77
N LEU A 190 1.32 -7.12 2.95
CA LEU A 190 0.61 -7.95 1.98
C LEU A 190 -0.88 -7.78 2.19
N ASP A 191 -1.55 -7.18 1.21
CA ASP A 191 -3.00 -7.37 1.12
C ASP A 191 -3.26 -8.85 0.89
N GLN A 192 -4.25 -9.41 1.57
CA GLN A 192 -4.71 -10.75 1.22
C GLN A 192 -5.45 -10.67 -0.12
N PRO A 193 -5.42 -11.73 -0.95
CA PRO A 193 -6.26 -11.78 -2.13
C PRO A 193 -7.69 -11.48 -1.72
N LYS A 194 -8.29 -10.45 -2.33
CA LYS A 194 -9.72 -10.26 -2.15
C LYS A 194 -10.38 -11.47 -2.76
N ASP A 195 -11.00 -12.23 -1.90
CA ASP A 195 -11.88 -13.29 -2.31
C ASP A 195 -13.08 -12.65 -3.01
N LYS A 196 -13.07 -12.72 -4.35
CA LYS A 196 -14.11 -12.11 -5.21
C LYS A 196 -15.50 -12.56 -4.76
N TYR A 197 -15.62 -13.82 -4.35
CA TYR A 197 -16.86 -14.37 -3.82
C TYR A 197 -17.26 -13.68 -2.51
N VAL A 198 -16.34 -13.50 -1.56
CA VAL A 198 -16.63 -12.76 -0.30
C VAL A 198 -17.13 -11.34 -0.57
N GLU A 199 -16.51 -10.62 -1.50
CA GLU A 199 -16.89 -9.23 -1.80
C GLU A 199 -18.28 -9.15 -2.46
N GLU A 200 -18.57 -10.05 -3.41
CA GLU A 200 -19.89 -10.15 -4.03
C GLU A 200 -20.97 -10.52 -3.01
N VAL A 201 -20.68 -11.45 -2.09
CA VAL A 201 -21.59 -11.86 -1.03
C VAL A 201 -21.85 -10.70 -0.06
N LYS A 202 -20.80 -9.99 0.38
CA LYS A 202 -20.94 -8.78 1.22
C LYS A 202 -21.86 -7.75 0.57
N ALA A 203 -21.64 -7.44 -0.71
CA ALA A 203 -22.46 -6.48 -1.45
C ALA A 203 -23.93 -6.93 -1.54
N ARG A 204 -24.19 -8.23 -1.76
CA ARG A 204 -25.55 -8.79 -1.74
C ARG A 204 -26.21 -8.62 -0.37
N PHE A 205 -25.51 -8.94 0.72
CA PHE A 205 -26.04 -8.76 2.08
C PHE A 205 -26.32 -7.29 2.40
N GLU A 206 -25.42 -6.38 2.04
CA GLU A 206 -25.62 -4.94 2.24
C GLU A 206 -26.82 -4.40 1.47
N HIS A 207 -26.97 -4.81 0.21
CA HIS A 207 -28.13 -4.47 -0.59
C HIS A 207 -29.43 -5.02 0.02
N MET A 208 -29.44 -6.27 0.47
CA MET A 208 -30.62 -6.90 1.08
C MET A 208 -31.01 -6.24 2.42
N ILE A 209 -30.04 -5.84 3.23
CA ILE A 209 -30.27 -5.10 4.48
C ILE A 209 -30.87 -3.73 4.16
N ALA A 210 -30.21 -2.94 3.31
CA ALA A 210 -30.67 -1.60 2.95
C ALA A 210 -32.07 -1.62 2.31
N TYR A 211 -32.33 -2.57 1.42
CA TYR A 211 -33.63 -2.74 0.77
C TYR A 211 -34.74 -3.03 1.79
N ASN A 212 -34.53 -3.94 2.74
CA ASN A 212 -35.55 -4.29 3.73
C ASN A 212 -35.74 -3.20 4.78
N GLU A 213 -34.65 -2.59 5.28
CA GLU A 213 -34.73 -1.50 6.26
C GLU A 213 -35.46 -0.28 5.70
N SER A 214 -35.20 0.10 4.44
CA SER A 214 -35.88 1.24 3.80
C SER A 214 -37.39 1.04 3.60
N ARG A 215 -37.86 -0.21 3.62
CA ARG A 215 -39.27 -0.57 3.46
C ARG A 215 -39.95 -0.96 4.78
N GLY A 216 -39.23 -0.92 5.89
CA GLY A 216 -39.73 -1.41 7.18
C GLY A 216 -39.97 -2.92 7.23
N ASN A 217 -39.37 -3.68 6.31
CA ASN A 217 -39.49 -5.13 6.28
C ASN A 217 -38.52 -5.78 7.28
N PRO A 218 -38.91 -6.93 7.88
CA PRO A 218 -37.98 -7.69 8.71
C PRO A 218 -36.79 -8.19 7.88
N ILE A 219 -35.58 -8.01 8.42
CA ILE A 219 -34.35 -8.56 7.86
C ILE A 219 -34.18 -10.04 8.22
N SER A 220 -33.62 -10.83 7.31
CA SER A 220 -33.36 -12.25 7.56
C SER A 220 -32.35 -12.47 8.69
N ARG A 221 -32.35 -13.67 9.27
CA ARG A 221 -31.41 -14.06 10.33
C ARG A 221 -29.96 -13.89 9.89
N GLU A 222 -29.66 -14.28 8.66
CA GLU A 222 -28.33 -14.23 8.05
C GLU A 222 -27.88 -12.78 7.87
N CYS A 223 -28.79 -11.88 7.44
CA CYS A 223 -28.55 -10.43 7.40
C CYS A 223 -28.25 -9.85 8.78
N MET A 224 -28.99 -10.25 9.82
CA MET A 224 -28.74 -9.80 11.19
C MET A 224 -27.37 -10.25 11.70
N ILE A 225 -26.98 -11.50 11.43
CA ILE A 225 -25.66 -12.04 11.80
C ILE A 225 -24.57 -11.28 11.06
N TYR A 226 -24.70 -11.10 9.73
CA TYR A 226 -23.78 -10.31 8.93
C TYR A 226 -23.62 -8.89 9.48
N LYS A 227 -24.74 -8.19 9.75
CA LYS A 227 -24.73 -6.82 10.28
C LYS A 227 -24.01 -6.73 11.63
N LYS A 228 -24.29 -7.65 12.55
CA LYS A 228 -23.65 -7.71 13.87
C LYS A 228 -22.15 -8.02 13.79
N CYS A 229 -21.75 -8.91 12.89
CA CYS A 229 -20.33 -9.18 12.62
C CYS A 229 -19.65 -7.96 11.99
N LYS A 230 -20.30 -7.28 11.04
CA LYS A 230 -19.79 -6.05 10.41
C LYS A 230 -19.61 -4.89 11.40
N GLU A 231 -20.56 -4.70 12.33
CA GLU A 231 -20.44 -3.72 13.42
C GLU A 231 -19.21 -3.96 14.30
N LYS A 232 -18.81 -5.23 14.46
CA LYS A 232 -17.59 -5.64 15.15
C LYS A 232 -16.38 -5.78 14.22
N LEU A 233 -16.44 -5.24 13.01
CA LEU A 233 -15.37 -5.34 12.00
C LEU A 233 -14.93 -6.78 11.71
N PHE A 234 -15.85 -7.75 11.85
CA PHE A 234 -15.62 -9.18 11.69
C PHE A 234 -14.56 -9.77 12.65
N GLU A 235 -14.36 -9.14 13.81
CA GLU A 235 -13.43 -9.61 14.84
C GLU A 235 -13.73 -11.05 15.27
N GLY A 236 -12.69 -11.90 15.28
CA GLY A 236 -12.78 -13.32 15.63
C GLY A 236 -13.11 -14.28 14.49
N ILE A 237 -13.39 -13.78 13.26
CA ILE A 237 -13.61 -14.64 12.08
C ILE A 237 -12.27 -14.95 11.41
N GLN A 238 -11.79 -16.18 11.54
CA GLN A 238 -10.51 -16.61 10.99
C GLN A 238 -10.53 -16.82 9.46
N ASN A 239 -11.65 -17.33 8.91
CA ASN A 239 -11.80 -17.58 7.48
C ASN A 239 -13.06 -16.90 6.94
N MET A 240 -12.87 -15.78 6.25
CA MET A 240 -13.97 -14.98 5.72
C MET A 240 -14.74 -15.70 4.60
N HIS A 241 -14.06 -16.46 3.75
CA HIS A 241 -14.71 -17.21 2.66
C HIS A 241 -15.65 -18.28 3.22
N ALA A 242 -15.15 -19.11 4.13
CA ALA A 242 -15.94 -20.15 4.77
C ALA A 242 -17.13 -19.57 5.56
N PHE A 243 -16.91 -18.45 6.27
CA PHE A 243 -17.98 -17.74 6.96
C PHE A 243 -19.05 -17.21 6.00
N MET A 244 -18.68 -16.54 4.91
CA MET A 244 -19.63 -16.04 3.91
C MET A 244 -20.39 -17.18 3.23
N LYS A 245 -19.72 -18.29 2.92
CA LYS A 245 -20.34 -19.49 2.35
C LYS A 245 -21.33 -20.14 3.32
N SER A 246 -20.99 -20.18 4.61
CA SER A 246 -21.90 -20.63 5.67
C SER A 246 -23.10 -19.69 5.83
N LEU A 247 -22.90 -18.37 5.74
CA LEU A 247 -23.99 -17.38 5.81
C LEU A 247 -24.96 -17.54 4.63
N GLU A 248 -24.45 -17.65 3.42
CA GLU A 248 -25.28 -17.79 2.21
C GLU A 248 -26.05 -19.12 2.19
N SER A 249 -25.47 -20.19 2.75
CA SER A 249 -26.13 -21.49 2.89
C SER A 249 -27.04 -21.62 4.11
N GLY A 250 -27.14 -20.59 4.97
CA GLY A 250 -27.94 -20.62 6.20
C GLY A 250 -27.39 -21.53 7.30
N LEU A 251 -26.14 -21.99 7.18
CA LEU A 251 -25.50 -22.95 8.08
C LEU A 251 -24.75 -22.29 9.25
N VAL A 252 -24.87 -20.97 9.42
CA VAL A 252 -24.19 -20.27 10.52
C VAL A 252 -24.85 -20.58 11.85
N GLY A 253 -24.10 -21.27 12.72
CA GLY A 253 -24.50 -21.63 14.08
C GLY A 253 -25.17 -22.99 14.22
N THR A 254 -25.27 -23.79 13.15
CA THR A 254 -25.59 -25.22 13.25
C THR A 254 -24.32 -25.98 13.58
N LYS A 255 -24.32 -26.76 14.68
CA LYS A 255 -23.26 -27.75 14.92
C LYS A 255 -23.32 -28.77 13.78
N GLN A 256 -22.34 -28.76 12.89
CA GLN A 256 -22.13 -29.89 11.99
C GLN A 256 -21.41 -30.98 12.80
N ASP A 257 -22.02 -32.16 12.91
CA ASP A 257 -21.27 -33.37 13.24
C ASP A 257 -20.28 -33.57 12.09
N ILE A 258 -18.99 -33.37 12.40
CA ILE A 258 -17.90 -33.60 11.46
C ILE A 258 -17.94 -35.10 11.12
N LYS A 259 -18.38 -35.43 9.90
CA LYS A 259 -17.98 -36.68 9.28
C LYS A 259 -16.60 -36.44 8.67
N ASP A 260 -15.61 -37.04 9.29
CA ASP A 260 -14.26 -37.17 8.74
C ASP A 260 -14.31 -37.78 7.33
N ASN A 261 -13.38 -37.32 6.50
CA ASN A 261 -13.00 -37.77 5.16
C ASN A 261 -13.93 -37.42 3.99
N GLU A 262 -13.50 -36.45 3.19
CA GLU A 262 -13.30 -36.69 1.76
C GLU A 262 -12.10 -35.87 1.27
N GLU A 263 -11.17 -36.58 0.62
CA GLU A 263 -9.86 -36.16 0.16
C GLU A 263 -9.94 -34.95 -0.78
N LEU A 264 -9.08 -33.95 -0.57
CA LEU A 264 -8.82 -32.92 -1.57
C LEU A 264 -8.15 -33.59 -2.77
N GLN A 265 -8.93 -33.85 -3.82
CA GLN A 265 -8.38 -34.19 -5.13
C GLN A 265 -7.66 -32.96 -5.69
N ASP A 266 -6.38 -33.16 -5.99
CA ASP A 266 -5.53 -32.27 -6.76
C ASP A 266 -6.24 -31.82 -8.04
N ILE A 267 -6.30 -30.52 -8.26
CA ILE A 267 -6.51 -29.97 -9.61
C ILE A 267 -5.23 -29.28 -10.04
N ILE A 268 -4.62 -29.95 -11.01
CA ILE A 268 -3.46 -29.60 -11.83
C ILE A 268 -3.83 -28.44 -12.76
N LEU A 269 -2.95 -27.42 -12.76
CA LEU A 269 -2.74 -26.28 -13.69
C LEU A 269 -3.92 -25.38 -14.06
#